data_AF-A0A087Y2P1-F1
#
_entry.id   AF-A0A087Y2P1-F1
#
_cell.length_a   1.000
_cell.length_b   1.000
_cell.length_c   1.000
_cell.angle_alpha   90.00
_cell.angle_beta   90.00
_cell.angle_gamma   90.00
#
_symmetry.space_group_name_H-M   'P 1'
#
loop_
_entity.id
_entity.type
_entity.pdbx_description
1 polymer ?
#
loop_
_entity_poly.entity_id
_entity_poly.type
_entity_poly.pdbx_seq_one_letter_code
_entity_poly.pdbx_strand_id
1 'polypeptide(L)'
;MCTGACSKFIAIPLYVLALVSVICNIMLFFPDFSTEYASADSKSEPKLTDEVKYMGGLIGGGIMVLIPAIHIHLTSAQNCCANRCGMFLSIGFAAIGVVGAIYSLAVAAVGLQNGPVCQYMPQNGTNIWGRPFLDSDGNYLGNKDSWKTCLVPDNVVEFNLGLFSTLLVAAALEVILCAFQMINGLFGCICGTCSDKDED
;
A
#
# COMPACT_ATOMS: atom_id res chain seq x y z
N MET A 1 5.52 -30.01 -8.63
CA MET A 1 6.08 -28.77 -9.21
C MET A 1 6.83 -28.04 -8.10
N CYS A 2 8.07 -27.62 -8.34
CA CYS A 2 8.96 -27.03 -7.34
C CYS A 2 8.42 -25.69 -6.81
N THR A 3 7.55 -25.73 -5.79
CA THR A 3 6.93 -24.57 -5.15
C THR A 3 7.96 -23.57 -4.62
N GLY A 4 9.15 -24.04 -4.21
CA GLY A 4 10.23 -23.18 -3.72
C GLY A 4 10.69 -22.12 -4.72
N ALA A 5 11.03 -22.49 -5.96
CA ALA A 5 11.56 -21.55 -6.95
C ALA A 5 10.53 -20.47 -7.34
N CYS A 6 9.26 -20.85 -7.51
CA CYS A 6 8.17 -19.90 -7.76
C CYS A 6 7.94 -18.94 -6.58
N SER A 7 8.06 -19.41 -5.34
CA SER A 7 7.92 -18.56 -4.15
C SER A 7 9.05 -17.52 -4.01
N LYS A 8 10.30 -17.79 -4.44
CA LYS A 8 11.36 -16.74 -4.45
C LYS A 8 11.02 -15.61 -5.42
N PHE A 9 10.46 -15.97 -6.58
CA PHE A 9 10.07 -15.01 -7.60
C PHE A 9 8.91 -14.10 -7.15
N ILE A 10 8.09 -14.57 -6.21
CA ILE A 10 7.01 -13.77 -5.59
C ILE A 10 7.57 -12.89 -4.45
N ALA A 11 8.48 -13.41 -3.64
CA ALA A 11 9.01 -12.68 -2.49
C ALA A 11 9.83 -11.43 -2.87
N ILE A 12 10.65 -11.50 -3.93
CA ILE A 12 11.50 -10.37 -4.34
C ILE A 12 10.67 -9.12 -4.72
N PRO A 13 9.66 -9.21 -5.62
CA PRO A 13 8.77 -8.10 -5.90
C PRO A 13 8.03 -7.57 -4.67
N LEU A 14 7.59 -8.45 -3.76
CA LEU A 14 6.89 -8.02 -2.53
C LEU A 14 7.77 -7.13 -1.64
N TYR A 15 9.07 -7.39 -1.54
CA TYR A 15 9.98 -6.48 -0.82
C TYR A 15 10.07 -5.10 -1.47
N VAL A 16 10.17 -5.06 -2.80
CA VAL A 16 10.26 -3.80 -3.54
C VAL A 16 8.96 -3.02 -3.40
N LEU A 17 7.81 -3.67 -3.59
CA LEU A 17 6.49 -3.07 -3.46
C LEU A 17 6.27 -2.53 -2.05
N ALA A 18 6.58 -3.31 -1.01
CA ALA A 18 6.43 -2.86 0.36
C ALA A 18 7.33 -1.66 0.68
N LEU A 19 8.57 -1.64 0.19
CA LEU A 19 9.47 -0.49 0.35
C LEU A 19 8.95 0.75 -0.37
N VAL A 20 8.42 0.61 -1.58
CA VAL A 20 7.74 1.70 -2.31
C VAL A 20 6.54 2.19 -1.51
N SER A 21 5.71 1.29 -0.98
CA SER A 21 4.54 1.62 -0.16
C SER A 21 4.91 2.43 1.09
N VAL A 22 5.99 2.05 1.78
CA VAL A 22 6.53 2.79 2.93
C VAL A 22 7.02 4.18 2.51
N ILE A 23 7.85 4.26 1.47
CA ILE A 23 8.45 5.52 1.01
C ILE A 23 7.39 6.50 0.54
N CYS A 24 6.42 6.07 -0.28
CA CYS A 24 5.34 6.91 -0.76
C CYS A 24 4.51 7.47 0.38
N ASN A 25 4.18 6.65 1.38
CA ASN A 25 3.41 7.11 2.52
C ASN A 25 4.19 8.09 3.42
N ILE A 26 5.49 7.88 3.63
CA ILE A 26 6.33 8.86 4.33
C ILE A 26 6.38 10.18 3.57
N MET A 27 6.55 10.15 2.25
CA MET A 27 6.56 11.37 1.43
C MET A 27 5.22 12.12 1.50
N LEU A 28 4.09 11.42 1.58
CA LEU A 28 2.77 12.05 1.73
C LEU A 28 2.64 12.94 2.98
N PHE A 29 3.41 12.70 4.05
CA PHE A 29 3.42 13.56 5.24
C PHE A 29 4.14 14.90 5.02
N PHE A 30 4.98 15.00 3.98
CA PHE A 30 5.84 16.16 3.75
C PHE A 30 5.60 16.75 2.35
N PRO A 31 4.41 17.32 2.10
CA PRO A 31 4.18 18.03 0.85
C PRO A 31 5.18 19.19 0.73
N ASP A 32 5.68 19.42 -0.49
CA ASP A 32 6.76 20.38 -0.76
C ASP A 32 8.06 20.10 0.02
N PHE A 33 8.25 18.85 0.48
CA PHE A 33 9.38 18.42 1.33
C PHE A 33 9.56 19.25 2.61
N SER A 34 8.50 19.92 3.06
CA SER A 34 8.49 20.75 4.27
C SER A 34 7.84 20.01 5.43
N THR A 35 8.45 20.12 6.61
CA THR A 35 7.88 19.60 7.86
C THR A 35 6.83 20.52 8.47
N GLU A 36 6.71 21.75 7.96
CA GLU A 36 5.82 22.77 8.49
C GLU A 36 4.36 22.32 8.46
N TYR A 37 3.93 21.70 7.36
CA TYR A 37 2.56 21.19 7.20
C TYR A 37 2.24 20.07 8.18
N ALA A 38 3.16 19.14 8.40
CA ALA A 38 2.98 18.08 9.40
C ALA A 38 2.95 18.64 10.83
N SER A 39 3.77 19.65 11.13
CA SER A 39 3.84 20.26 12.46
C SER A 39 2.66 21.19 12.77
N ALA A 40 2.08 21.81 11.75
CA ALA A 40 0.96 22.74 11.86
C ALA A 40 -0.41 22.05 11.69
N ASP A 41 -0.44 20.76 11.34
CA ASP A 41 -1.69 20.01 11.22
C ASP A 41 -2.39 19.90 12.58
N SER A 42 -3.64 20.34 12.63
CA SER A 42 -4.47 20.25 13.81
C SER A 42 -5.91 19.95 13.43
N LYS A 43 -6.73 19.48 14.39
CA LYS A 43 -8.15 19.23 14.14
C LYS A 43 -8.93 20.48 13.73
N SER A 44 -8.51 21.65 14.19
CA SER A 44 -9.13 22.95 13.87
C SER A 44 -8.63 23.54 12.55
N GLU A 45 -7.37 23.28 12.20
CA GLU A 45 -6.75 23.73 10.96
C GLU A 45 -6.00 22.56 10.30
N PRO A 46 -6.70 21.75 9.48
CA PRO A 46 -6.04 20.66 8.78
C PRO A 46 -5.05 21.22 7.76
N LYS A 47 -3.85 20.64 7.72
CA LYS A 47 -2.81 20.87 6.71
C LYS A 47 -2.53 19.60 5.91
N LEU A 48 -2.83 18.44 6.50
CA LEU A 48 -2.69 17.14 5.88
C LEU A 48 -4.06 16.48 5.73
N THR A 49 -4.20 15.81 4.60
CA THR A 49 -5.30 14.92 4.25
C THR A 49 -5.39 13.75 5.24
N ASP A 50 -6.60 13.43 5.71
CA ASP A 50 -6.77 12.40 6.74
C ASP A 50 -6.34 11.01 6.27
N GLU A 51 -6.49 10.72 4.97
CA GLU A 51 -6.07 9.46 4.36
C GLU A 51 -4.56 9.22 4.46
N VAL A 52 -3.73 10.27 4.56
CA VAL A 52 -2.29 10.16 4.84
C VAL A 52 -2.06 9.68 6.28
N LYS A 53 -2.85 10.20 7.22
CA LYS A 53 -2.75 9.90 8.66
C LYS A 53 -3.21 8.46 8.99
N TYR A 54 -4.02 7.85 8.12
CA TYR A 54 -4.35 6.42 8.22
C TYR A 54 -3.17 5.51 7.92
N MET A 55 -2.09 6.05 7.35
CA MET A 55 -0.85 5.33 7.11
C MET A 55 -1.02 4.04 6.28
N GLY A 56 -1.95 4.04 5.32
CA GLY A 56 -2.30 2.87 4.50
C GLY A 56 -1.08 2.20 3.84
N GLY A 57 -0.18 3.01 3.26
CA GLY A 57 1.03 2.49 2.63
C GLY A 57 2.11 2.00 3.61
N LEU A 58 2.24 2.61 4.79
CA LEU A 58 3.26 2.19 5.79
C LEU A 58 2.79 0.93 6.54
N ILE A 59 1.56 0.94 7.04
CA ILE A 59 1.03 -0.15 7.86
C ILE A 59 0.55 -1.29 6.95
N GLY A 60 -0.32 -0.98 5.99
CA GLY A 60 -0.91 -1.94 5.08
C GLY A 60 0.08 -2.47 4.05
N GLY A 61 0.46 -1.64 3.07
CA GLY A 61 1.36 -2.06 1.98
C GLY A 61 2.81 -2.31 2.43
N GLY A 62 3.23 -1.73 3.55
CA GLY A 62 4.56 -1.88 4.11
C GLY A 62 4.65 -3.04 5.08
N ILE A 63 4.35 -2.78 6.36
CA ILE A 63 4.58 -3.72 7.46
C ILE A 63 3.82 -5.04 7.26
N MET A 64 2.52 -4.97 6.96
CA MET A 64 1.69 -6.18 6.83
C MET A 64 2.05 -7.04 5.61
N VAL A 65 2.68 -6.47 4.58
CA VAL A 65 3.16 -7.20 3.39
C VAL A 65 4.61 -7.69 3.55
N LEU A 66 5.45 -6.98 4.32
CA LEU A 66 6.81 -7.42 4.62
C LEU A 66 6.84 -8.74 5.42
N ILE A 67 5.89 -8.93 6.35
CA ILE A 67 5.78 -10.16 7.14
C ILE A 67 5.65 -11.41 6.24
N PRO A 68 4.67 -11.50 5.32
CA PRO A 68 4.60 -12.60 4.38
C PRO A 68 5.80 -12.64 3.43
N ALA A 69 6.32 -11.52 2.95
CA ALA A 69 7.49 -11.53 2.05
C ALA A 69 8.71 -12.22 2.69
N ILE A 70 8.98 -11.92 3.98
CA ILE A 70 10.04 -12.57 4.77
C ILE A 70 9.74 -14.04 4.96
N HIS A 71 8.53 -14.38 5.37
CA HIS A 71 8.16 -15.77 5.60
C HIS A 71 8.25 -16.62 4.32
N ILE A 72 7.76 -16.11 3.18
CA ILE A 72 7.83 -16.78 1.88
C ILE A 72 9.28 -16.98 1.45
N HIS A 73 10.12 -15.96 1.63
CA HIS A 73 11.54 -16.05 1.27
C HIS A 73 12.26 -17.11 2.11
N LEU A 74 12.08 -17.11 3.43
CA LEU A 74 12.73 -18.07 4.33
C LEU A 74 12.26 -19.51 4.06
N THR A 75 10.96 -19.71 3.93
CA THR A 75 10.37 -21.04 3.65
C THR A 75 10.78 -21.58 2.28
N SER A 76 11.06 -20.70 1.31
CA SER A 76 11.55 -21.08 -0.02
C SER A 76 13.04 -21.45 -0.06
N ALA A 77 13.85 -20.97 0.89
CA ALA A 77 15.28 -21.30 0.96
C ALA A 77 15.55 -22.72 1.48
N GLN A 78 14.66 -23.25 2.32
CA GLN A 78 14.73 -24.62 2.80
C GLN A 78 14.13 -25.55 1.72
N ASN A 79 14.97 -26.21 0.92
CA ASN A 79 14.63 -27.18 -0.15
C ASN A 79 13.85 -28.44 0.33
N CYS A 80 13.32 -28.45 1.55
CA CYS A 80 12.60 -29.59 2.11
C CYS A 80 11.13 -29.25 2.20
N CYS A 81 10.29 -30.17 1.71
CA CYS A 81 8.85 -30.21 1.92
C CYS A 81 8.52 -29.73 3.34
N ALA A 82 8.01 -28.50 3.44
CA ALA A 82 7.59 -27.93 4.71
C ALA A 82 6.54 -28.88 5.29
N ASN A 83 6.79 -29.39 6.49
CA ASN A 83 5.79 -30.10 7.29
C ASN A 83 4.45 -29.33 7.21
N ARG A 84 3.32 -30.06 7.27
CA ARG A 84 1.96 -29.53 7.12
C ARG A 84 1.73 -28.18 7.85
N CYS A 85 2.31 -28.04 9.04
CA CYS A 85 2.28 -26.82 9.85
C CYS A 85 2.93 -25.59 9.17
N GLY A 86 4.11 -25.74 8.53
CA GLY A 86 4.80 -24.65 7.83
C GLY A 86 4.02 -24.15 6.60
N MET A 87 3.32 -25.04 5.91
CA MET A 87 2.47 -24.66 4.78
C MET A 87 1.20 -23.90 5.20
N PHE A 88 0.56 -24.32 6.30
CA PHE A 88 -0.57 -23.57 6.88
C PHE A 88 -0.17 -22.18 7.37
N LEU A 89 1.02 -22.04 7.97
CA LEU A 89 1.56 -20.74 8.37
C LEU A 89 1.80 -19.83 7.16
N SER A 90 2.32 -20.36 6.04
CA SER A 90 2.49 -19.57 4.83
C SER A 90 1.17 -19.05 4.26
N ILE A 91 0.09 -19.83 4.31
CA ILE A 91 -1.25 -19.40 3.90
C ILE A 91 -1.75 -18.29 4.83
N GLY A 92 -1.59 -18.46 6.15
CA GLY A 92 -1.99 -17.48 7.16
C GLY A 92 -1.27 -16.13 6.99
N PHE A 93 0.06 -16.15 6.82
CA PHE A 93 0.81 -14.92 6.59
C PHE A 93 0.45 -14.27 5.24
N ALA A 94 0.26 -15.06 4.17
CA ALA A 94 -0.20 -14.53 2.89
C ALA A 94 -1.58 -13.86 3.01
N ALA A 95 -2.49 -14.40 3.82
CA ALA A 95 -3.78 -13.77 4.11
C ALA A 95 -3.62 -12.41 4.82
N ILE A 96 -2.70 -12.31 5.79
CA ILE A 96 -2.36 -11.02 6.43
C ILE A 96 -1.86 -10.01 5.38
N GLY A 97 -1.00 -10.45 4.46
CA GLY A 97 -0.54 -9.62 3.35
C GLY A 97 -1.67 -9.12 2.46
N VAL A 98 -2.60 -10.00 2.09
CA VAL A 98 -3.81 -9.62 1.31
C VAL A 98 -4.63 -8.57 2.06
N VAL A 99 -4.90 -8.77 3.36
CA VAL A 99 -5.65 -7.81 4.17
C VAL A 99 -4.95 -6.46 4.24
N GLY A 100 -3.62 -6.46 4.47
CA GLY A 100 -2.81 -5.23 4.51
C GLY A 100 -2.80 -4.49 3.17
N ALA A 101 -2.65 -5.21 2.06
CA ALA A 101 -2.67 -4.63 0.73
C ALA A 101 -4.06 -4.08 0.36
N ILE A 102 -5.15 -4.78 0.71
CA ILE A 102 -6.52 -4.26 0.53
C ILE A 102 -6.74 -2.98 1.35
N TYR A 103 -6.24 -2.94 2.59
CA TYR A 103 -6.31 -1.74 3.41
C TYR A 103 -5.56 -0.56 2.77
N SER A 104 -4.33 -0.78 2.30
CA SER A 104 -3.54 0.22 1.57
C SER A 104 -4.26 0.72 0.30
N LEU A 105 -4.81 -0.21 -0.48
CA LEU A 105 -5.57 0.08 -1.70
C LEU A 105 -6.81 0.95 -1.40
N ALA A 106 -7.58 0.60 -0.37
CA ALA A 106 -8.77 1.35 0.01
C ALA A 106 -8.41 2.77 0.46
N VAL A 107 -7.40 2.93 1.32
CA VAL A 107 -6.92 4.24 1.77
C VAL A 107 -6.42 5.08 0.59
N ALA A 108 -5.66 4.48 -0.34
CA ALA A 108 -5.17 5.17 -1.53
C ALA A 108 -6.28 5.59 -2.48
N ALA A 109 -7.29 4.73 -2.69
CA ALA A 109 -8.45 5.05 -3.52
C ALA A 109 -9.26 6.22 -2.94
N VAL A 110 -9.53 6.20 -1.63
CA VAL A 110 -10.24 7.29 -0.95
C VAL A 110 -9.41 8.58 -0.94
N GLY A 111 -8.08 8.48 -0.77
CA GLY A 111 -7.16 9.63 -0.85
C GLY A 111 -7.18 10.30 -2.24
N LEU A 112 -7.20 9.49 -3.31
CA LEU A 112 -7.36 9.99 -4.68
C LEU A 112 -8.75 10.59 -4.92
N GLN A 113 -9.81 9.97 -4.43
CA GLN A 113 -11.17 10.47 -4.65
C GLN A 113 -11.39 11.84 -3.96
N ASN A 114 -10.94 11.97 -2.72
CA ASN A 114 -11.25 13.13 -1.89
C ASN A 114 -10.23 14.28 -2.07
N GLY A 115 -9.05 14.01 -2.63
CA GLY A 115 -8.02 14.99 -2.96
C GLY A 115 -7.31 15.64 -1.77
N PRO A 116 -6.26 16.45 -2.02
CA PRO A 116 -5.44 17.00 -0.95
C PRO A 116 -6.14 18.09 -0.14
N VAL A 117 -5.69 18.25 1.10
CA VAL A 117 -5.85 19.50 1.84
C VAL A 117 -4.87 20.54 1.30
N CYS A 118 -5.36 21.75 1.01
CA CYS A 118 -4.56 22.86 0.52
C CYS A 118 -5.19 24.21 0.89
N GLN A 119 -4.41 25.28 0.79
CA GLN A 119 -4.92 26.63 0.81
C GLN A 119 -5.51 26.98 -0.57
N TYR A 120 -6.75 27.45 -0.59
CA TYR A 120 -7.42 27.90 -1.81
C TYR A 120 -8.24 29.16 -1.55
N MET A 121 -8.59 29.86 -2.62
CA MET A 121 -9.38 31.09 -2.57
C MET A 121 -10.82 30.81 -3.05
N PRO A 122 -11.81 30.75 -2.15
CA PRO A 122 -13.22 30.65 -2.51
C PRO A 122 -13.71 31.99 -3.08
N GLN A 123 -14.89 31.99 -3.69
CA GLN A 123 -15.48 33.19 -4.33
C GLN A 123 -15.64 34.39 -3.39
N ASN A 124 -15.64 34.16 -2.07
CA ASN A 124 -15.73 35.20 -1.05
C ASN A 124 -14.42 35.98 -0.81
N GLY A 125 -13.32 35.60 -1.49
CA GLY A 125 -12.10 36.40 -1.56
C GLY A 125 -11.09 36.24 -0.42
N THR A 126 -11.31 35.32 0.53
CA THR A 126 -10.40 35.07 1.65
C THR A 126 -9.78 33.69 1.56
N ASN A 127 -8.45 33.59 1.64
CA ASN A 127 -7.75 32.31 1.61
C ASN A 127 -8.13 31.43 2.81
N ILE A 128 -8.54 30.20 2.55
CA ILE A 128 -8.88 29.20 3.58
C ILE A 128 -8.12 27.91 3.33
N TRP A 129 -7.91 27.13 4.39
CA TRP A 129 -7.37 25.79 4.32
C TRP A 129 -8.51 24.77 4.29
N GLY A 130 -8.49 23.84 3.34
CA GLY A 130 -9.52 22.81 3.24
C GLY A 130 -9.30 21.88 2.05
N ARG A 131 -10.35 21.13 1.68
CA ARG A 131 -10.34 20.17 0.57
C ARG A 131 -11.25 20.66 -0.55
N PRO A 132 -10.74 21.41 -1.54
CA PRO A 132 -11.57 21.95 -2.61
C PRO A 132 -12.17 20.88 -3.53
N PHE A 133 -11.67 19.64 -3.46
CA PHE A 133 -12.07 18.54 -4.34
C PHE A 133 -12.94 17.46 -3.67
N LEU A 134 -13.28 17.60 -2.39
CA LEU A 134 -13.98 16.56 -1.63
C LEU A 134 -15.32 16.14 -2.28
N ASP A 135 -16.08 17.10 -2.79
CA ASP A 135 -17.39 16.89 -3.43
C ASP A 135 -17.31 16.92 -4.97
N SER A 136 -16.12 16.68 -5.54
CA SER A 136 -15.92 16.77 -6.99
C SER A 136 -16.11 15.44 -7.75
N ASP A 137 -16.51 14.37 -7.05
CA ASP A 137 -16.64 13.00 -7.58
C ASP A 137 -15.39 12.52 -8.36
N GLY A 138 -14.21 13.02 -7.99
CA GLY A 138 -12.94 12.69 -8.65
C GLY A 138 -12.73 13.37 -10.02
N ASN A 139 -13.58 14.29 -10.46
CA ASN A 139 -13.42 14.99 -11.74
C ASN A 139 -12.07 15.73 -11.86
N TYR A 140 -11.49 16.17 -10.75
CA TYR A 140 -10.21 16.86 -10.72
C TYR A 140 -9.04 15.96 -11.17
N LEU A 141 -9.17 14.62 -11.06
CA LEU A 141 -8.12 13.67 -11.44
C LEU A 141 -7.77 13.74 -12.94
N GLY A 142 -8.79 13.97 -13.78
CA GLY A 142 -8.63 14.10 -15.23
C GLY A 142 -8.47 15.53 -15.73
N ASN A 143 -8.70 16.53 -14.89
CA ASN A 143 -8.72 17.94 -15.27
C ASN A 143 -7.57 18.73 -14.63
N LYS A 144 -6.44 18.82 -15.33
CA LYS A 144 -5.25 19.54 -14.83
C LYS A 144 -5.49 21.02 -14.55
N ASP A 145 -6.42 21.68 -15.24
CA ASP A 145 -6.72 23.09 -14.98
C ASP A 145 -7.31 23.32 -13.59
N SER A 146 -8.02 22.32 -13.05
CA SER A 146 -8.56 22.38 -11.69
C SER A 146 -7.48 22.36 -10.61
N TRP A 147 -6.27 21.88 -10.90
CA TRP A 147 -5.18 21.77 -9.93
C TRP A 147 -4.68 23.14 -9.47
N LYS A 148 -4.85 24.18 -10.30
CA LYS A 148 -4.55 25.58 -9.99
C LYS A 148 -5.42 26.15 -8.85
N THR A 149 -6.47 25.44 -8.44
CA THR A 149 -7.30 25.82 -7.29
C THR A 149 -6.51 25.79 -5.99
N CYS A 150 -5.58 24.84 -5.85
CA CYS A 150 -4.67 24.79 -4.71
C CYS A 150 -3.51 25.75 -4.92
N LEU A 151 -3.39 26.75 -4.03
CA LEU A 151 -2.35 27.77 -4.08
C LEU A 151 -1.12 27.36 -3.26
N VAL A 152 -1.33 26.79 -2.07
CA VAL A 152 -0.27 26.33 -1.16
C VAL A 152 -0.68 24.99 -0.57
N PRO A 153 0.19 23.98 -0.49
CA PRO A 153 1.55 23.93 -1.05
C PRO A 153 1.58 23.93 -2.59
N ASP A 154 2.68 24.38 -3.18
CA ASP A 154 2.89 24.34 -4.63
C ASP A 154 2.83 22.90 -5.15
N ASN A 155 2.09 22.69 -6.25
CA ASN A 155 1.93 21.38 -6.90
C ASN A 155 1.43 20.25 -5.99
N VAL A 156 0.76 20.57 -4.86
CA VAL A 156 0.28 19.58 -3.89
C VAL A 156 -0.67 18.55 -4.48
N VAL A 157 -1.45 18.94 -5.51
CA VAL A 157 -2.39 18.05 -6.20
C VAL A 157 -1.65 16.99 -7.00
N GLU A 158 -0.65 17.37 -7.78
CA GLU A 158 0.18 16.45 -8.55
C GLU A 158 0.98 15.53 -7.61
N PHE A 159 1.51 16.09 -6.53
CA PHE A 159 2.22 15.33 -5.50
C PHE A 159 1.35 14.24 -4.85
N ASN A 160 0.15 14.61 -4.36
CA ASN A 160 -0.77 13.65 -3.74
C ASN A 160 -1.27 12.62 -4.75
N LEU A 161 -1.63 13.05 -5.96
CA LEU A 161 -2.11 12.16 -7.02
C LEU A 161 -1.04 11.15 -7.41
N GLY A 162 0.20 11.58 -7.62
CA GLY A 162 1.31 10.70 -7.97
C GLY A 162 1.60 9.66 -6.88
N LEU A 163 1.66 10.08 -5.61
CA LEU A 163 1.97 9.18 -4.50
C LEU A 163 0.82 8.21 -4.20
N PHE A 164 -0.42 8.68 -4.11
CA PHE A 164 -1.56 7.79 -3.90
C PHE A 164 -1.82 6.86 -5.10
N SER A 165 -1.59 7.32 -6.34
CA SER A 165 -1.67 6.44 -7.52
C SER A 165 -0.60 5.34 -7.47
N THR A 166 0.63 5.69 -7.07
CA THR A 166 1.70 4.71 -6.87
C THR A 166 1.33 3.69 -5.80
N LEU A 167 0.80 4.14 -4.66
CA LEU A 167 0.29 3.27 -3.59
C LEU A 167 -0.82 2.34 -4.07
N LEU A 168 -1.76 2.87 -4.86
CA LEU A 168 -2.89 2.09 -5.41
C LEU A 168 -2.37 0.95 -6.30
N VAL A 169 -1.44 1.24 -7.21
CA VAL A 169 -0.85 0.24 -8.12
C VAL A 169 -0.01 -0.77 -7.34
N ALA A 170 0.82 -0.31 -6.40
CA ALA A 170 1.64 -1.18 -5.57
C ALA A 170 0.77 -2.15 -4.76
N ALA A 171 -0.25 -1.63 -4.08
CA ALA A 171 -1.20 -2.42 -3.31
C ALA A 171 -1.98 -3.43 -4.17
N ALA A 172 -2.40 -3.05 -5.39
CA ALA A 172 -3.06 -3.99 -6.30
C ALA A 172 -2.14 -5.16 -6.69
N LEU A 173 -0.85 -4.88 -6.97
CA LEU A 173 0.14 -5.92 -7.24
C LEU A 173 0.42 -6.80 -6.01
N GLU A 174 0.50 -6.21 -4.82
CA GLU A 174 0.66 -6.93 -3.55
C GLU A 174 -0.50 -7.90 -3.29
N VAL A 175 -1.76 -7.48 -3.53
CA VAL A 175 -2.94 -8.35 -3.46
C VAL A 175 -2.80 -9.54 -4.40
N ILE A 176 -2.44 -9.29 -5.66
CA ILE A 176 -2.28 -10.33 -6.67
C ILE A 176 -1.20 -11.33 -6.26
N LEU A 177 -0.02 -10.85 -5.86
CA LEU A 177 1.12 -11.69 -5.47
C LEU A 177 0.85 -12.51 -4.21
N CYS A 178 0.25 -11.89 -3.17
CA CYS A 178 -0.12 -12.60 -1.95
C CYS A 178 -1.23 -13.63 -2.19
N ALA A 179 -2.21 -13.32 -3.06
CA ALA A 179 -3.25 -14.28 -3.46
C ALA A 179 -2.65 -15.47 -4.22
N PHE A 180 -1.71 -15.24 -5.13
CA PHE A 180 -0.99 -16.33 -5.80
C PHE A 180 -0.21 -17.20 -4.81
N GLN A 181 0.46 -16.60 -3.81
CA GLN A 181 1.12 -17.37 -2.76
C GLN A 181 0.11 -18.21 -1.96
N MET A 182 -1.07 -17.66 -1.64
CA MET A 182 -2.11 -18.39 -0.94
C MET A 182 -2.57 -19.62 -1.74
N ILE A 183 -2.79 -19.46 -3.04
CA ILE A 183 -3.16 -20.55 -3.96
C ILE A 183 -2.03 -21.60 -4.04
N ASN A 184 -0.78 -21.16 -4.18
CA ASN A 184 0.38 -22.06 -4.22
C ASN A 184 0.54 -22.84 -2.91
N GLY A 185 0.30 -22.19 -1.76
CA GLY A 185 0.27 -22.83 -0.45
C GLY A 185 -0.83 -23.89 -0.36
N LEU A 186 -2.04 -23.60 -0.85
CA LEU A 186 -3.15 -24.55 -0.86
C LEU A 186 -2.85 -25.77 -1.73
N PHE A 187 -2.29 -25.58 -2.93
CA PHE A 187 -1.90 -26.70 -3.80
C PHE A 187 -0.80 -27.57 -3.17
N GLY A 188 0.17 -26.98 -2.48
CA GLY A 188 1.17 -27.77 -1.78
C GLY A 188 0.59 -28.53 -0.58
N CYS A 189 -0.43 -27.99 0.11
CA CYS A 189 -1.14 -28.70 1.18
C CYS A 189 -1.97 -29.89 0.66
N ILE A 190 -2.57 -29.77 -0.53
CA ILE A 190 -3.46 -30.80 -1.13
C ILE A 190 -2.65 -31.85 -1.91
N CYS A 191 -1.65 -31.44 -2.67
CA CYS A 191 -0.83 -32.32 -3.52
C CYS A 191 0.45 -32.83 -2.86
N GLY A 192 0.77 -32.36 -1.65
CA GLY A 192 1.86 -32.88 -0.82
C GLY A 192 1.46 -34.19 -0.15
N THR A 193 1.44 -35.29 -0.91
CA THR A 193 1.50 -36.62 -0.29
C THR A 193 2.86 -36.76 0.36
N CYS A 194 2.89 -36.92 1.69
CA CYS A 194 4.05 -37.47 2.37
C CYS A 194 4.34 -38.84 1.74
N SER A 195 5.34 -38.94 0.88
CA SER A 195 6.11 -40.18 0.83
C SER A 195 6.96 -40.14 2.09
N ASP A 196 6.56 -40.92 3.10
CA ASP A 196 7.52 -41.42 4.07
C ASP A 196 8.63 -42.10 3.26
N LYS A 197 9.77 -41.43 3.19
CA LYS A 197 11.03 -42.13 3.07
C LYS A 197 11.55 -42.27 4.49
N ASP A 198 10.98 -43.25 5.18
CA ASP A 198 11.70 -43.91 6.25
C ASP A 198 12.88 -44.62 5.58
N GLU A 199 14.06 -44.01 5.64
CA GLU A 199 15.33 -44.73 5.60
C GLU A 199 15.59 -45.20 7.04
N ASP A 200 15.12 -46.42 7.36
CA ASP A 200 15.86 -47.52 8.01
C ASP A 200 14.92 -48.65 8.45
#